data_AF-A0A8H7UGI3-F1
#
_entry.id   AF-A0A8H7UGI3-F1
#
_cell.length_a   1.000
_cell.length_b   1.000
_cell.length_c   1.000
_cell.angle_alpha   90.00
_cell.angle_beta   90.00
_cell.angle_gamma   90.00
#
_symmetry.space_group_name_H-M   'P 1'
#
loop_
_entity.id
_entity.type
_entity.pdbx_description
1 polymer ?
#
loop_
_entity_poly.entity_id
_entity_poly.type
_entity_poly.pdbx_seq_one_letter_code
_entity_poly.pdbx_strand_id
1 'polypeptide(L)'
;MLNPTVKVFSQSHPSEKASPDAVLPAEIVNAIEVDQVDTGLYTSRELWKPFGARGVFGGQVVAQALRAAANTVDASFYVHSMHCYFIRAGDNDLPILFKVDHLRSGRSYATRVVKATQRGKAIFTASVSFAQDEPGPVLHHQPQMPSVPPPESL
;
A
#
# COMPACT_ATOMS: atom_id res chain seq x y z
N MET A 1 4.00 -41.24 -26.50
CA MET A 1 3.36 -39.91 -26.55
C MET A 1 3.92 -39.13 -25.37
N LEU A 2 4.87 -38.24 -25.65
CA LEU A 2 5.78 -37.62 -24.67
C LEU A 2 5.19 -36.31 -24.16
N ASN A 3 5.18 -36.16 -22.84
CA ASN A 3 4.79 -34.95 -22.12
C ASN A 3 6.04 -34.04 -21.99
N PRO A 4 6.05 -32.80 -22.50
CA PRO A 4 7.17 -31.90 -22.26
C PRO A 4 6.93 -31.09 -20.98
N THR A 5 7.73 -31.42 -19.97
CA THR A 5 8.07 -30.63 -18.79
C THR A 5 8.33 -29.17 -19.15
N VAL A 6 7.50 -28.24 -18.69
CA VAL A 6 7.80 -26.81 -18.71
C VAL A 6 8.78 -26.51 -17.58
N LYS A 7 10.05 -26.32 -17.94
CA LYS A 7 11.08 -25.75 -17.07
C LYS A 7 10.71 -24.30 -16.77
N VAL A 8 10.43 -23.98 -15.51
CA VAL A 8 10.38 -22.61 -15.01
C VAL A 8 11.78 -22.02 -15.12
N PHE A 9 11.91 -20.96 -15.91
CA PHE A 9 13.17 -20.30 -16.22
C PHE A 9 13.82 -19.72 -14.95
N SER A 10 14.87 -20.38 -14.49
CA SER A 10 16.03 -19.75 -13.87
C SER A 10 16.81 -19.02 -14.98
N GLN A 11 16.67 -17.70 -15.08
CA GLN A 11 17.67 -16.85 -15.73
C GLN A 11 17.91 -15.60 -14.90
N SER A 12 19.14 -15.52 -14.38
CA SER A 12 19.78 -14.35 -13.81
C SER A 12 19.81 -13.20 -14.83
N HIS A 13 19.08 -12.13 -14.57
CA HIS A 13 19.21 -10.90 -15.34
C HIS A 13 20.50 -10.16 -14.95
N PRO A 14 21.31 -9.68 -15.90
CA PRO A 14 22.48 -8.87 -15.60
C PRO A 14 22.06 -7.51 -15.03
N SER A 15 22.76 -7.08 -13.97
CA SER A 15 22.58 -5.80 -13.30
C SER A 15 22.81 -4.64 -14.27
N GLU A 16 21.72 -3.96 -14.63
CA GLU A 16 21.76 -2.68 -15.32
C GLU A 16 22.15 -1.59 -14.31
N LYS A 17 23.18 -0.81 -14.63
CA LYS A 17 23.70 0.25 -13.75
C LYS A 17 22.71 1.42 -13.74
N ALA A 18 22.18 1.70 -12.54
CA ALA A 18 21.28 2.82 -12.28
C ALA A 18 21.89 4.18 -12.67
N SER A 19 21.06 5.07 -13.22
CA SER A 19 21.43 6.43 -13.61
C SER A 19 21.66 7.34 -12.38
N PRO A 20 22.35 8.50 -12.52
CA PRO A 20 22.71 9.35 -11.39
C PRO A 20 21.52 10.03 -10.67
N ASP A 21 20.34 10.02 -11.27
CA ASP A 21 19.07 10.50 -10.67
C ASP A 21 18.22 9.36 -10.10
N ALA A 22 18.75 8.13 -10.04
CA ALA A 22 18.10 7.00 -9.39
C ALA A 22 18.18 7.17 -7.87
N VAL A 23 17.29 8.00 -7.34
CA VAL A 23 16.92 7.98 -5.93
C VAL A 23 16.19 6.66 -5.67
N LEU A 24 16.92 5.69 -5.10
CA LEU A 24 16.58 4.27 -5.06
C LEU A 24 15.40 3.90 -4.10
N PRO A 25 14.75 2.74 -4.30
CA PRO A 25 13.60 2.21 -3.54
C PRO A 25 13.63 2.27 -2.00
N ALA A 26 14.80 2.42 -1.38
CA ALA A 26 14.94 2.57 0.07
C ALA A 26 14.22 3.83 0.60
N GLU A 27 14.18 4.92 -0.18
CA GLU A 27 13.49 6.15 0.22
C GLU A 27 11.97 5.99 0.22
N ILE A 28 11.40 5.28 -0.75
CA ILE A 28 9.95 5.05 -0.82
C ILE A 28 9.51 4.07 0.28
N VAL A 29 10.29 3.03 0.56
CA VAL A 29 9.98 2.09 1.64
C VAL A 29 9.92 2.83 2.98
N ASN A 30 10.89 3.71 3.26
CA ASN A 30 10.84 4.54 4.46
C ASN A 30 9.65 5.52 4.45
N ALA A 31 9.31 6.07 3.29
CA ALA A 31 8.19 7.00 3.14
C ALA A 31 6.81 6.40 3.46
N ILE A 32 6.65 5.07 3.38
CA ILE A 32 5.39 4.37 3.71
C ILE A 32 5.34 3.85 5.16
N GLU A 33 6.46 3.89 5.87
CA GLU A 33 6.52 3.44 7.26
C GLU A 33 5.77 4.39 8.20
N VAL A 34 5.21 3.81 9.25
CA VAL A 34 4.52 4.52 10.33
C VAL A 34 5.05 4.04 11.67
N ASP A 35 5.17 4.94 12.63
CA ASP A 35 5.51 4.60 14.00
C ASP A 35 4.26 4.37 14.82
N GLN A 36 4.28 3.32 15.64
CA GLN A 36 3.20 3.08 16.58
C GLN A 36 3.32 4.02 17.78
N VAL A 37 2.23 4.73 18.07
CA VAL A 37 2.11 5.62 19.24
C VAL A 37 1.36 4.91 20.37
N ASP A 38 0.30 4.18 20.03
CA ASP A 38 -0.51 3.38 20.96
C ASP A 38 -1.22 2.25 20.20
N THR A 39 -2.04 1.47 20.88
CA THR A 39 -2.89 0.42 20.32
C THR A 39 -3.83 1.00 19.28
N GLY A 40 -3.63 0.64 18.01
CA GLY A 40 -4.42 1.17 16.89
C GLY A 40 -4.16 2.66 16.61
N LEU A 41 -3.08 3.24 17.10
CA LEU A 41 -2.72 4.64 16.82
C LEU A 41 -1.28 4.71 16.30
N TYR A 42 -1.12 5.30 15.12
CA TYR A 42 0.15 5.41 14.42
C TYR A 42 0.41 6.84 13.97
N THR A 43 1.68 7.17 13.74
CA THR A 43 2.11 8.47 13.21
C THR A 43 3.02 8.32 12.00
N SER A 44 2.91 9.24 11.04
CA SER A 44 3.80 9.29 9.87
C SER A 44 5.23 9.62 10.30
N ARG A 45 6.23 8.97 9.69
CA ARG A 45 7.65 9.33 9.85
C ARG A 45 8.05 10.51 8.97
N GLU A 46 7.83 10.34 7.67
CA GLU A 46 8.18 11.32 6.64
C GLU A 46 6.94 11.67 5.84
N LEU A 47 6.90 12.91 5.35
CA LEU A 47 5.82 13.44 4.52
C LEU A 47 6.43 14.23 3.37
N TRP A 48 6.09 13.82 2.15
CA TRP A 48 6.53 14.49 0.96
C TRP A 48 5.42 15.35 0.37
N LYS A 49 5.74 16.61 0.07
CA LYS A 49 4.88 17.53 -0.67
C LYS A 49 5.53 17.83 -2.03
N PRO A 50 4.91 17.44 -3.15
CA PRO A 50 5.39 17.83 -4.47
C PRO A 50 5.46 19.36 -4.60
N PHE A 51 6.43 19.86 -5.38
CA PHE A 51 6.56 21.29 -5.62
C PHE A 51 5.27 21.87 -6.23
N GLY A 52 4.77 22.97 -5.67
CA GLY A 52 3.51 23.61 -6.10
C GLY A 52 2.23 22.89 -5.68
N ALA A 53 2.31 21.73 -5.02
CA ALA A 53 1.14 21.03 -4.50
C ALA A 53 0.56 21.73 -3.26
N ARG A 54 -0.76 21.58 -3.08
CA ARG A 54 -1.49 22.16 -1.95
C ARG A 54 -1.32 21.41 -0.63
N GLY A 55 -0.76 20.20 -0.66
CA GLY A 55 -0.56 19.37 0.53
C GLY A 55 0.23 18.11 0.22
N VAL A 56 0.42 17.28 1.25
CA VAL A 56 1.12 15.99 1.18
C VAL A 56 0.64 15.14 0.00
N PHE A 57 1.56 14.42 -0.63
CA PHE A 57 1.24 13.49 -1.72
C PHE A 57 0.22 12.43 -1.28
N GLY A 58 -0.93 12.40 -1.97
CA GLY A 58 -2.06 11.55 -1.57
C GLY A 58 -1.75 10.06 -1.58
N GLY A 59 -0.90 9.60 -2.50
CA GLY A 59 -0.46 8.19 -2.54
C GLY A 59 0.30 7.77 -1.29
N GLN A 60 1.08 8.68 -0.70
CA GLN A 60 1.78 8.42 0.56
C GLN A 60 0.80 8.28 1.73
N VAL A 61 -0.21 9.15 1.80
CA VAL A 61 -1.26 9.07 2.84
C VAL A 61 -2.03 7.74 2.74
N VAL A 62 -2.35 7.29 1.51
CA VAL A 62 -2.99 5.99 1.27
C VAL A 62 -2.10 4.85 1.73
N ALA A 63 -0.82 4.86 1.35
CA ALA A 63 0.13 3.81 1.70
C ALA A 63 0.36 3.72 3.22
N GLN A 64 0.56 4.85 3.90
CA GLN A 64 0.72 4.90 5.36
C GLN A 64 -0.55 4.47 6.09
N ALA A 65 -1.74 4.88 5.62
CA ALA A 65 -3.00 4.42 6.20
C ALA A 65 -3.20 2.91 6.04
N LEU A 66 -2.87 2.37 4.85
CA LEU A 66 -2.92 0.93 4.60
C LEU A 66 -1.91 0.18 5.47
N ARG A 67 -0.69 0.71 5.64
CA ARG A 67 0.34 0.13 6.53
C ARG A 67 -0.11 0.13 7.99
N ALA A 68 -0.68 1.23 8.46
CA ALA A 68 -1.26 1.31 9.80
C ALA A 68 -2.36 0.26 10.01
N ALA A 69 -3.27 0.08 9.03
CA ALA A 69 -4.29 -0.96 9.10
C ALA A 69 -3.69 -2.38 9.08
N ALA A 70 -2.72 -2.64 8.20
CA ALA A 70 -2.05 -3.93 8.07
C ALA A 70 -1.32 -4.34 9.36
N ASN A 71 -0.71 -3.39 10.08
CA ASN A 71 -0.07 -3.63 11.36
C ASN A 71 -1.05 -4.05 12.49
N THR A 72 -2.37 -4.04 12.24
CA THR A 72 -3.42 -4.45 13.20
C THR A 72 -4.15 -5.74 12.85
N VAL A 73 -3.68 -6.45 11.82
CA VAL A 73 -4.18 -7.78 11.43
C VAL A 73 -3.04 -8.79 11.54
N ASP A 74 -3.40 -10.07 11.65
CA ASP A 74 -2.44 -11.16 11.62
C ASP A 74 -1.77 -11.26 10.24
N ALA A 75 -0.51 -11.71 10.19
CA ALA A 75 0.27 -11.81 8.96
C ALA A 75 -0.33 -12.75 7.89
N SER A 76 -1.27 -13.63 8.27
CA SER A 76 -2.03 -14.48 7.34
C SER A 76 -3.07 -13.73 6.51
N PHE A 77 -3.38 -12.47 6.86
CA PHE A 77 -4.35 -11.64 6.14
C PHE A 77 -3.67 -10.75 5.10
N TYR A 78 -4.23 -10.74 3.89
CA TYR A 78 -3.82 -9.86 2.81
C TYR A 78 -4.91 -8.82 2.52
N VAL A 79 -4.50 -7.61 2.14
CA VAL A 79 -5.46 -6.59 1.66
C VAL A 79 -6.05 -7.04 0.32
N HIS A 80 -7.37 -7.00 0.19
CA HIS A 80 -8.04 -7.29 -1.07
C HIS A 80 -8.87 -6.11 -1.59
N SER A 81 -9.25 -5.17 -0.72
CA SER A 81 -9.88 -3.93 -1.15
C SER A 81 -9.66 -2.80 -0.15
N MET A 82 -9.71 -1.58 -0.66
CA MET A 82 -9.64 -0.35 0.12
C MET A 82 -10.48 0.73 -0.54
N HIS A 83 -11.29 1.42 0.25
CA HIS A 83 -12.04 2.60 -0.16
C HIS A 83 -11.60 3.76 0.70
N CYS A 84 -11.34 4.92 0.10
CA CYS A 84 -10.87 6.08 0.84
C CYS A 84 -11.39 7.41 0.31
N TYR A 85 -11.34 8.42 1.19
CA TYR A 85 -11.74 9.79 0.88
C TYR A 85 -10.68 10.76 1.38
N PHE A 86 -10.30 11.70 0.51
CA PHE A 86 -9.50 12.87 0.88
C PHE A 86 -10.44 14.01 1.26
N ILE A 87 -10.32 14.48 2.51
CA ILE A 87 -11.24 15.46 3.11
C ILE A 87 -10.58 16.85 3.12
N ARG A 88 -9.29 16.92 3.43
CA ARG A 88 -8.51 18.17 3.53
C ARG A 88 -7.08 17.95 3.03
N ALA A 89 -6.43 19.01 2.57
CA ALA A 89 -5.01 18.98 2.25
C ALA A 89 -4.18 18.72 3.52
N GLY A 90 -3.25 17.78 3.45
CA GLY A 90 -2.31 17.51 4.54
C GLY A 90 -1.19 18.54 4.59
N ASP A 91 -0.82 18.97 5.78
CA ASP A 91 0.33 19.83 6.08
C ASP A 91 1.59 18.96 6.17
N ASN A 92 2.63 19.24 5.39
CA ASN A 92 3.85 18.42 5.39
C ASN A 92 4.79 18.76 6.56
N ASP A 93 4.54 19.86 7.27
CA ASP A 93 5.35 20.29 8.41
C ASP A 93 4.84 19.67 9.73
N LEU A 94 3.73 18.94 9.68
CA LEU A 94 3.10 18.29 10.83
C LEU A 94 2.91 16.79 10.58
N PRO A 95 3.20 15.93 11.57
CA PRO A 95 2.92 14.51 11.41
C PRO A 95 1.41 14.25 11.26
N ILE A 96 1.07 13.23 10.49
CA ILE A 96 -0.29 12.70 10.40
C ILE A 96 -0.46 11.63 11.46
N LEU A 97 -1.59 11.67 12.19
CA LEU A 97 -2.01 10.61 13.11
C LEU A 97 -3.03 9.71 12.44
N PHE A 98 -2.74 8.41 12.34
CA PHE A 98 -3.61 7.39 11.79
C PHE A 98 -4.21 6.57 12.94
N LYS A 99 -5.49 6.79 13.22
CA LYS A 99 -6.25 5.95 14.16
C LYS A 99 -6.92 4.82 13.38
N VAL A 100 -6.75 3.59 13.84
CA VAL A 100 -7.30 2.36 13.25
C VAL A 100 -8.36 1.81 14.19
N ASP A 101 -9.61 1.81 13.73
CA ASP A 101 -10.74 1.18 14.41
C ASP A 101 -10.98 -0.24 13.84
N HIS A 102 -11.12 -1.22 14.72
CA HIS A 102 -11.32 -2.62 14.37
C HIS A 102 -12.81 -2.92 14.18
N LEU A 103 -13.32 -2.83 12.95
CA LEU A 103 -14.74 -3.02 12.69
C LEU A 103 -15.15 -4.50 12.75
N ARG A 104 -14.29 -5.40 12.25
CA ARG A 104 -14.53 -6.84 12.26
C ARG A 104 -13.22 -7.62 12.24
N SER A 105 -13.16 -8.72 12.98
CA SER A 105 -12.09 -9.73 12.91
C SER A 105 -12.74 -11.11 12.89
N GLY A 106 -13.04 -11.60 11.70
CA GLY A 106 -13.58 -12.95 11.49
C GLY A 106 -12.49 -13.95 11.18
N ARG A 107 -12.89 -15.20 10.90
CA ARG A 107 -11.98 -16.29 10.51
C ARG A 107 -11.26 -16.02 9.19
N SER A 108 -12.01 -15.62 8.15
CA SER A 108 -11.46 -15.44 6.80
C SER A 108 -11.35 -13.98 6.38
N TYR A 109 -12.03 -13.05 7.07
CA TYR A 109 -12.06 -11.63 6.71
C TYR A 109 -11.88 -10.74 7.94
N ALA A 110 -11.12 -9.65 7.76
CA ALA A 110 -10.98 -8.58 8.74
C ALA A 110 -11.25 -7.23 8.08
N THR A 111 -11.88 -6.32 8.82
CA THR A 111 -12.18 -4.97 8.33
C THR A 111 -11.64 -3.94 9.31
N ARG A 112 -10.95 -2.93 8.79
CA ARG A 112 -10.38 -1.81 9.54
C ARG A 112 -10.89 -0.49 8.97
N VAL A 113 -11.16 0.47 9.83
CA VAL A 113 -11.41 1.85 9.43
C VAL A 113 -10.25 2.69 9.91
N VAL A 114 -9.64 3.44 9.00
CA VAL A 114 -8.51 4.33 9.32
C VAL A 114 -8.98 5.78 9.23
N LYS A 115 -8.72 6.56 10.26
CA LYS A 115 -8.93 8.00 10.28
C LYS A 115 -7.57 8.70 10.43
N ALA A 116 -7.15 9.39 9.38
CA ALA A 116 -5.97 10.23 9.39
C ALA A 116 -6.34 11.65 9.84
N THR A 117 -5.62 12.18 10.82
CA THR A 117 -5.90 13.50 11.41
C THR A 117 -4.66 14.36 11.53
N GLN A 118 -4.86 15.66 11.40
CA GLN A 118 -3.89 16.71 11.73
C GLN A 118 -4.63 17.84 12.47
N ARG A 119 -4.02 18.38 13.52
CA ARG A 119 -4.62 19.42 14.38
C ARG A 119 -6.05 19.06 14.85
N GLY A 120 -6.28 17.78 15.16
CA GLY A 120 -7.59 17.24 15.57
C GLY A 120 -8.64 17.16 14.45
N LYS A 121 -8.32 17.52 13.21
CA LYS A 121 -9.24 17.48 12.06
C LYS A 121 -8.93 16.31 11.16
N ALA A 122 -9.97 15.63 10.67
CA ALA A 122 -9.80 14.56 9.68
C ALA A 122 -9.31 15.15 8.35
N ILE A 123 -8.23 14.59 7.82
CA ILE A 123 -7.72 14.93 6.48
C ILE A 123 -8.01 13.83 5.48
N PHE A 124 -8.12 12.58 5.95
CA PHE A 124 -8.34 11.40 5.14
C PHE A 124 -9.03 10.31 5.96
N THR A 125 -9.87 9.51 5.31
CA THR A 125 -10.47 8.30 5.89
C THR A 125 -10.38 7.14 4.92
N ALA A 126 -10.23 5.93 5.44
CA ALA A 126 -10.27 4.70 4.67
C ALA A 126 -11.04 3.59 5.37
N SER A 127 -11.68 2.74 4.58
CA SER A 127 -12.12 1.41 4.99
C SER A 127 -11.27 0.39 4.23
N VAL A 128 -10.63 -0.52 4.96
CA VAL A 128 -9.71 -1.52 4.43
C VAL A 128 -10.26 -2.91 4.76
N SER A 129 -10.36 -3.75 3.75
CA SER A 129 -10.80 -5.13 3.90
C SER A 129 -9.65 -6.09 3.59
N PHE A 130 -9.48 -7.05 4.49
CA PHE A 130 -8.46 -8.07 4.44
C PHE A 130 -9.09 -9.46 4.38
N ALA A 131 -8.43 -10.37 3.68
CA ALA A 131 -8.85 -11.75 3.51
C ALA A 131 -7.66 -12.70 3.70
N GLN A 132 -7.93 -13.91 4.19
CA GLN A 132 -6.98 -15.01 4.12
C GLN A 132 -7.15 -15.77 2.80
N ASP A 133 -6.11 -16.51 2.40
CA ASP A 133 -6.23 -17.47 1.31
C ASP A 133 -7.30 -18.53 1.65
N GLU A 134 -8.27 -18.70 0.76
CA GLU A 134 -9.33 -19.69 0.94
C GLU A 134 -8.87 -21.06 0.41
N PRO A 135 -8.97 -22.14 1.21
CA PRO A 135 -8.69 -23.48 0.71
C PRO A 135 -9.82 -23.94 -0.23
N GLY A 136 -9.46 -24.37 -1.43
CA GLY A 136 -10.41 -24.98 -2.38
C GLY A 136 -10.13 -24.63 -3.83
N PRO A 137 -11.01 -25.04 -4.76
CA PRO A 137 -10.92 -24.68 -6.16
C PRO A 137 -11.13 -23.17 -6.32
N VAL A 138 -10.10 -22.48 -6.82
CA VAL A 138 -10.18 -21.05 -7.09
C VAL A 138 -10.41 -20.82 -8.58
N LEU A 139 -11.43 -20.03 -8.91
CA LEU A 139 -11.66 -19.58 -10.28
C LEU A 139 -10.89 -18.29 -10.52
N HIS A 140 -9.84 -18.37 -11.33
CA HIS A 140 -9.10 -17.19 -11.77
C HIS A 140 -9.56 -16.79 -13.17
N HIS A 141 -10.03 -15.54 -13.31
CA HIS A 141 -10.24 -14.92 -14.61
C HIS A 141 -9.78 -13.46 -14.54
N GLN A 142 -9.21 -12.97 -15.63
CA GLN A 142 -8.86 -11.56 -15.79
C GLN A 142 -8.99 -11.19 -17.27
N PRO A 143 -9.26 -9.91 -17.60
CA PRO A 143 -9.18 -9.45 -18.98
C PRO A 143 -7.76 -9.63 -19.52
N GLN A 144 -7.65 -9.85 -20.84
CA GLN A 144 -6.36 -9.90 -21.51
C GLN A 144 -5.72 -8.51 -21.50
N MET A 145 -4.42 -8.44 -21.20
CA MET A 145 -3.65 -7.19 -21.26
C MET A 145 -3.66 -6.63 -22.69
N PRO A 146 -3.86 -5.31 -22.89
CA PRO A 146 -3.81 -4.70 -24.21
C PRO A 146 -2.41 -4.79 -24.82
N SER A 147 -2.34 -4.87 -26.15
CA SER A 147 -1.06 -4.82 -26.88
C SER A 147 -0.50 -3.40 -26.86
N VAL A 148 0.64 -3.22 -26.20
CA VAL A 148 1.38 -1.96 -26.11
C VAL A 148 2.85 -2.20 -26.45
N PRO A 149 3.59 -1.20 -26.97
CA PRO A 149 5.03 -1.34 -27.21
C PRO A 149 5.78 -1.70 -25.92
N PRO A 150 6.90 -2.44 -26.02
CA PRO A 150 7.77 -2.70 -24.88
C PRO A 150 8.39 -1.39 -24.36
N PRO A 151 8.66 -1.27 -23.05
CA PRO A 151 9.12 -0.03 -22.43
C PRO A 151 10.44 0.50 -23.02
N GLU A 152 11.31 -0.37 -23.55
CA GLU A 152 12.58 -0.01 -24.19
C GLU A 152 12.40 0.75 -25.52
N SER A 153 11.17 0.86 -26.03
CA SER A 153 10.85 1.55 -27.28
C SER A 153 10.15 2.90 -27.10
N LEU A 154 10.06 3.42 -25.87
CA LEU A 154 9.50 4.74 -25.52
C LEU A 154 10.56 5.86 -25.50
#